data_AF-M5FSF8-F1
#
_entry.id   AF-M5FSF8-F1
#
_cell.length_a   1.000
_cell.length_b   1.000
_cell.length_c   1.000
_cell.angle_alpha   90.00
_cell.angle_beta   90.00
_cell.angle_gamma   90.00
#
_symmetry.space_group_name_H-M   'P 1'
#
loop_
_entity.id
_entity.type
_entity.pdbx_description
1 polymer ?
#
loop_
_entity_poly.entity_id
_entity_poly.type
_entity_poly.pdbx_seq_one_letter_code
_entity_poly.pdbx_strand_id
1 'polypeptide(L)'
;MSQSSPIQTHAFPPGVQLSPRGSKRTRSDSNAQPPNNGALGGDNSVFQHEVPDDDGVDDDDDEDESPARTKKAGRRKIKIEFITDKSRRHITFSKRKAGIMKKAYELSTLTGTQVLLLVVSETGLVYTFTTAKLQPLVTQPEGKNLIQACLNAP
;
A
#
# COMPACT_ATOMS: atom_id res chain seq x y z
N MET A 1 -20.05 33.48 -20.72
CA MET A 1 -19.30 33.42 -19.45
C MET A 1 -18.98 31.96 -19.16
N SER A 2 -17.73 31.53 -19.31
CA SER A 2 -17.33 30.14 -19.04
C SER A 2 -16.78 30.05 -17.62
N GLN A 3 -17.37 29.21 -16.77
CA GLN A 3 -16.95 29.06 -15.38
C GLN A 3 -15.78 28.07 -15.28
N SER A 4 -14.59 28.56 -14.91
CA SER A 4 -13.44 27.69 -14.60
C SER A 4 -13.63 27.02 -13.25
N SER A 5 -13.66 25.68 -13.24
CA SER A 5 -13.70 24.89 -12.01
C SER A 5 -12.34 24.91 -11.30
N PRO A 6 -12.29 24.99 -9.96
CA PRO A 6 -11.03 25.03 -9.21
C PRO A 6 -10.28 23.68 -9.21
N ILE A 7 -8.96 23.73 -9.25
CA ILE A 7 -8.08 22.56 -9.16
C ILE A 7 -8.12 22.01 -7.72
N GLN A 8 -8.78 20.86 -7.54
CA GLN A 8 -8.94 20.23 -6.23
C GLN A 8 -7.69 19.41 -5.85
N THR A 9 -6.78 20.02 -5.08
CA THR A 9 -5.58 19.35 -4.56
C THR A 9 -5.91 18.45 -3.36
N HIS A 10 -6.06 17.16 -3.59
CA HIS A 10 -6.12 16.17 -2.51
C HIS A 10 -4.71 15.82 -2.00
N ALA A 11 -4.37 16.33 -0.82
CA ALA A 11 -3.23 15.83 -0.05
C ALA A 11 -3.59 14.46 0.55
N PHE A 12 -2.66 13.51 0.50
CA PHE A 12 -2.82 12.27 1.27
C PHE A 12 -2.61 12.55 2.76
N PRO A 13 -3.42 11.96 3.66
CA PRO A 13 -3.21 12.11 5.10
C PRO A 13 -1.87 11.46 5.51
N PRO A 14 -1.04 12.14 6.32
CA PRO A 14 0.13 11.52 6.91
C PRO A 14 -0.30 10.42 7.90
N GLY A 15 0.23 9.20 7.76
CA GLY A 15 0.00 8.11 8.72
C GLY A 15 -0.44 6.76 8.16
N VAL A 16 -0.60 6.59 6.84
CA VAL A 16 -0.93 5.26 6.26
C VAL A 16 0.29 4.33 6.29
N GLN A 17 0.54 3.70 7.44
CA GLN A 17 1.62 2.74 7.64
C GLN A 17 1.24 1.39 7.01
N LEU A 18 1.93 1.01 5.93
CA LEU A 18 1.76 -0.28 5.27
C LEU A 18 2.47 -1.37 6.09
N SER A 19 1.70 -2.16 6.84
CA SER A 19 2.22 -3.29 7.62
C SER A 19 2.93 -4.33 6.72
N PRO A 20 4.16 -4.75 7.05
CA PRO A 20 4.84 -5.81 6.31
C PRO A 20 4.16 -7.16 6.57
N ARG A 21 3.92 -7.91 5.49
CA ARG A 21 3.29 -9.24 5.54
C ARG A 21 4.31 -10.25 6.06
N GLY A 22 3.97 -10.99 7.12
CA GLY A 22 4.92 -11.82 7.87
C GLY A 22 5.62 -12.91 7.04
N SER A 23 6.94 -13.01 7.20
CA SER A 23 7.76 -14.12 6.69
C SER A 23 7.65 -15.33 7.62
N LYS A 24 7.43 -16.51 7.05
CA LYS A 24 7.45 -17.78 7.78
C LYS A 24 8.87 -18.02 8.34
N ARG A 25 8.98 -18.33 9.63
CA ARG A 25 10.24 -18.80 10.24
C ARG A 25 10.25 -20.33 10.31
N THR A 26 11.35 -20.93 9.89
CA THR A 26 11.65 -22.37 9.92
C THR A 26 12.12 -22.79 11.32
N ARG A 27 11.98 -24.08 11.65
CA ARG A 27 12.46 -24.69 12.92
C ARG A 27 13.87 -25.26 12.73
N SER A 28 14.79 -24.91 13.64
CA SER A 28 16.11 -25.52 13.94
C SER A 28 16.91 -24.49 14.77
N ASP A 29 17.67 -24.79 15.81
CA ASP A 29 17.87 -26.02 16.59
C ASP A 29 18.43 -25.62 17.99
N SER A 30 18.53 -26.56 18.93
CA SER A 30 19.43 -26.59 20.10
C SER A 30 19.67 -25.28 20.89
N ASN A 31 19.14 -25.17 22.11
CA ASN A 31 19.65 -24.25 23.14
C ASN A 31 20.09 -25.00 24.40
N ALA A 32 21.23 -24.60 24.96
CA ALA A 32 21.86 -25.20 26.14
C ALA A 32 21.31 -24.64 27.47
N GLN A 33 21.69 -25.29 28.58
CA GLN A 33 21.40 -24.92 29.98
C GLN A 33 22.70 -24.92 30.82
N PRO A 34 22.70 -24.32 32.04
CA PRO A 34 21.93 -23.20 32.56
C PRO A 34 22.93 -22.03 32.81
N PRO A 35 23.40 -21.61 34.02
CA PRO A 35 22.83 -21.44 35.38
C PRO A 35 22.33 -19.96 35.58
N ASN A 36 22.17 -19.30 36.75
CA ASN A 36 22.38 -19.65 38.16
C ASN A 36 21.46 -18.84 39.12
N ASN A 37 21.07 -19.47 40.24
CA ASN A 37 20.76 -18.95 41.59
C ASN A 37 19.77 -17.77 41.90
N GLY A 38 18.78 -18.11 42.74
CA GLY A 38 18.31 -17.31 43.90
C GLY A 38 17.02 -16.49 43.71
N ALA A 39 16.14 -16.31 44.71
CA ALA A 39 16.00 -16.94 46.04
C ALA A 39 14.61 -16.56 46.65
N LEU A 40 14.11 -17.36 47.63
CA LEU A 40 12.92 -17.09 48.48
C LEU A 40 11.55 -17.05 47.72
N GLY A 41 10.40 -17.47 48.24
CA GLY A 41 10.02 -18.02 49.55
C GLY A 41 8.60 -17.54 49.92
N GLY A 42 7.62 -18.45 50.06
CA GLY A 42 6.23 -18.11 50.48
C GLY A 42 5.17 -19.05 49.93
N ASP A 43 4.34 -19.60 50.82
CA ASP A 43 3.16 -20.44 50.53
C ASP A 43 1.92 -19.62 50.14
N ASN A 44 0.93 -20.24 49.48
CA ASN A 44 -0.41 -20.48 50.07
C ASN A 44 -1.36 -21.33 49.17
N SER A 45 -2.23 -22.11 49.83
CA SER A 45 -3.58 -22.55 49.42
C SER A 45 -3.89 -23.12 48.01
N VAL A 46 -4.10 -24.45 47.99
CA VAL A 46 -5.34 -25.14 47.55
C VAL A 46 -6.22 -24.45 46.49
N PHE A 47 -6.37 -25.10 45.32
CA PHE A 47 -7.69 -25.48 44.78
C PHE A 47 -7.55 -26.66 43.81
N GLN A 48 -8.06 -27.83 44.21
CA GLN A 48 -8.24 -29.00 43.35
C GLN A 48 -9.58 -28.85 42.63
N HIS A 49 -9.62 -28.94 41.29
CA HIS A 49 -10.85 -29.32 40.60
C HIS A 49 -10.54 -30.13 39.35
N GLU A 50 -11.44 -31.04 39.04
CA GLU A 50 -11.17 -32.23 38.24
C GLU A 50 -11.60 -32.04 36.78
N VAL A 51 -10.96 -32.77 35.88
CA VAL A 51 -11.36 -32.88 34.46
C VAL A 51 -12.57 -33.79 34.34
N PRO A 52 -13.62 -33.38 33.61
CA PRO A 52 -14.52 -34.30 32.94
C PRO A 52 -13.94 -34.65 31.56
N ASP A 53 -13.77 -35.95 31.31
CA ASP A 53 -13.56 -36.47 29.97
C ASP A 53 -14.82 -36.20 29.10
N ASP A 54 -14.63 -35.76 27.86
CA ASP A 54 -15.70 -35.65 26.85
C ASP A 54 -15.29 -36.50 25.66
N ASP A 55 -16.12 -37.49 25.33
CA ASP A 55 -15.79 -38.60 24.44
C ASP A 55 -15.56 -38.16 22.98
N GLY A 56 -14.61 -38.82 22.32
CA GLY A 56 -14.32 -38.57 20.91
C GLY A 56 -15.50 -38.93 20.01
N VAL A 57 -15.99 -37.94 19.26
CA VAL A 57 -16.80 -38.15 18.06
C VAL A 57 -15.87 -38.10 16.85
N ASP A 58 -15.45 -39.28 16.39
CA ASP A 58 -15.05 -39.47 15.00
C ASP A 58 -16.32 -39.51 14.14
N ASP A 59 -16.61 -38.41 13.43
CA ASP A 59 -17.54 -38.39 12.31
C ASP A 59 -16.77 -37.91 11.06
N ASP A 60 -16.50 -38.84 10.16
CA ASP A 60 -16.01 -38.58 8.80
C ASP A 60 -17.14 -37.93 7.97
N ASP A 61 -16.99 -36.66 7.58
CA ASP A 61 -17.75 -36.10 6.45
C ASP A 61 -16.91 -35.10 5.63
N ASP A 62 -16.47 -35.58 4.45
CA ASP A 62 -15.58 -34.92 3.49
C ASP A 62 -16.35 -33.92 2.60
N GLU A 63 -16.75 -32.75 3.13
CA GLU A 63 -17.36 -31.66 2.32
C GLU A 63 -16.66 -30.27 2.47
N ASP A 64 -15.40 -30.14 2.02
CA ASP A 64 -14.86 -28.83 1.58
C ASP A 64 -15.19 -28.57 0.10
N GLU A 65 -16.49 -28.44 -0.23
CA GLU A 65 -16.89 -27.78 -1.48
C GLU A 65 -16.81 -26.24 -1.34
N SER A 66 -15.64 -25.70 -0.97
CA SER A 66 -15.40 -24.27 -1.14
C SER A 66 -15.15 -23.96 -2.63
N PRO A 67 -16.03 -23.18 -3.31
CA PRO A 67 -16.01 -23.05 -4.75
C PRO A 67 -14.67 -22.46 -5.22
N ALA A 68 -14.02 -23.19 -6.11
CA ALA A 68 -12.63 -22.99 -6.51
C ALA A 68 -12.28 -21.51 -6.66
N ARG A 69 -11.43 -21.00 -5.73
CA ARG A 69 -10.94 -19.61 -5.77
C ARG A 69 -10.20 -19.39 -7.08
N THR A 70 -10.92 -18.87 -8.09
CA THR A 70 -10.39 -18.64 -9.43
C THR A 70 -9.11 -17.82 -9.31
N LYS A 71 -7.97 -18.47 -9.59
CA LYS A 71 -6.64 -17.89 -9.38
C LYS A 71 -6.56 -16.63 -10.25
N LYS A 72 -6.74 -15.45 -9.63
CA LYS A 72 -6.75 -14.15 -10.32
C LYS A 72 -5.50 -14.07 -11.19
N ALA A 73 -5.71 -14.04 -12.51
CA ALA A 73 -4.61 -14.12 -13.46
C ALA A 73 -3.55 -13.07 -13.14
N GLY A 74 -2.29 -13.50 -13.07
CA GLY A 74 -1.16 -12.65 -12.69
C GLY A 74 -0.95 -11.47 -13.64
N ARG A 75 0.04 -10.64 -13.34
CA ARG A 75 0.39 -9.46 -14.16
C ARG A 75 0.77 -9.89 -15.59
N ARG A 76 -0.15 -9.68 -16.54
CA ARG A 76 0.09 -9.94 -17.97
C ARG A 76 0.93 -8.83 -18.61
N LYS A 77 1.79 -9.18 -19.58
CA LYS A 77 2.51 -8.23 -20.43
C LYS A 77 1.51 -7.51 -21.35
N ILE A 78 1.74 -6.22 -21.61
CA ILE A 78 0.99 -5.41 -22.58
C ILE A 78 1.97 -4.65 -23.48
N LYS A 79 1.53 -4.28 -24.68
CA LYS A 79 2.29 -3.38 -25.57
C LYS A 79 2.38 -1.97 -24.98
N ILE A 80 3.40 -1.21 -25.39
CA ILE A 80 3.56 0.21 -25.05
C ILE A 80 2.99 1.03 -26.21
N GLU A 81 1.66 1.07 -26.25
CA GLU A 81 0.86 1.79 -27.25
C GLU A 81 -0.39 2.38 -26.55
N PHE A 82 -1.15 3.23 -27.23
CA PHE A 82 -2.38 3.80 -26.66
C PHE A 82 -3.43 2.71 -26.41
N ILE A 83 -3.93 2.61 -25.17
CA ILE A 83 -4.95 1.64 -24.80
C ILE A 83 -6.30 2.15 -25.29
N THR A 84 -6.85 1.56 -26.35
CA THR A 84 -8.14 1.97 -26.94
C THR A 84 -9.31 1.80 -25.97
N ASP A 85 -9.38 0.65 -25.29
CA ASP A 85 -10.42 0.35 -24.29
C ASP A 85 -10.37 1.32 -23.09
N LYS A 86 -11.44 2.11 -22.93
CA LYS A 86 -11.55 3.17 -21.93
C LYS A 86 -11.47 2.65 -20.49
N SER A 87 -12.08 1.51 -20.19
CA SER A 87 -12.08 0.92 -18.83
C SER A 87 -10.68 0.46 -18.43
N ARG A 88 -10.03 -0.31 -19.31
CA ARG A 88 -8.63 -0.75 -19.14
C ARG A 88 -7.68 0.43 -19.11
N ARG A 89 -7.90 1.49 -19.91
CA ARG A 89 -7.09 2.71 -19.89
C ARG A 89 -7.21 3.42 -18.55
N HIS A 90 -8.43 3.66 -18.04
CA HIS A 90 -8.65 4.25 -16.71
C HIS A 90 -8.00 3.43 -15.58
N ILE A 91 -8.20 2.11 -15.55
CA ILE A 91 -7.59 1.21 -14.55
C ILE A 91 -6.06 1.26 -14.64
N THR A 92 -5.51 1.29 -15.86
CA THR A 92 -4.06 1.36 -16.08
C THR A 92 -3.50 2.72 -15.67
N PHE A 93 -4.17 3.82 -15.99
CA PHE A 93 -3.83 5.17 -15.56
C PHE A 93 -3.74 5.25 -14.03
N SER A 94 -4.82 4.86 -13.32
CA SER A 94 -4.85 4.90 -11.85
C SER A 94 -3.73 4.08 -11.21
N LYS A 95 -3.48 2.85 -11.70
CA LYS A 95 -2.41 1.98 -11.18
C LYS A 95 -1.00 2.50 -11.52
N ARG A 96 -0.76 2.95 -12.76
CA ARG A 96 0.55 3.49 -13.17
C ARG A 96 0.85 4.81 -12.47
N LYS A 97 -0.12 5.71 -12.38
CA LYS A 97 -0.03 6.98 -11.63
C LYS A 97 0.39 6.76 -10.18
N ALA A 98 -0.29 5.86 -9.46
CA ALA A 98 0.10 5.53 -8.09
C ALA A 98 1.53 4.95 -8.01
N GLY A 99 1.89 4.05 -8.93
CA GLY A 99 3.23 3.46 -8.98
C GLY A 99 4.36 4.46 -9.26
N ILE A 100 4.19 5.36 -10.23
CA ILE A 100 5.21 6.36 -10.58
C ILE A 100 5.32 7.46 -9.51
N MET A 101 4.20 7.89 -8.91
CA MET A 101 4.21 8.82 -7.77
C MET A 101 4.98 8.23 -6.57
N LYS A 102 4.76 6.94 -6.25
CA LYS A 102 5.53 6.24 -5.21
C LYS A 102 7.03 6.17 -5.54
N LYS A 103 7.38 5.95 -6.81
CA LYS A 103 8.78 5.93 -7.26
C LYS A 103 9.46 7.30 -7.22
N ALA A 104 8.74 8.37 -7.55
CA ALA A 104 9.26 9.74 -7.44
C ALA A 104 9.53 10.11 -5.96
N TYR A 105 8.63 9.72 -5.05
CA TYR A 105 8.83 9.84 -3.61
C TYR A 105 10.07 9.06 -3.15
N GLU A 106 10.11 7.74 -3.40
CA GLU A 106 11.25 6.87 -3.04
C GLU A 106 12.59 7.44 -3.54
N LEU A 107 12.65 7.90 -4.80
CA LEU A 107 13.86 8.50 -5.37
C LEU A 107 14.29 9.76 -4.59
N SER A 108 13.38 10.70 -4.37
CA SER A 108 13.68 11.95 -3.66
C SER A 108 14.11 11.70 -2.20
N THR A 109 13.51 10.73 -1.52
CA THR A 109 13.84 10.38 -0.13
C THR A 109 15.18 9.66 -0.03
N LEU A 110 15.47 8.71 -0.93
CA LEU A 110 16.71 7.92 -0.88
C LEU A 110 17.95 8.72 -1.31
N THR A 111 17.80 9.77 -2.12
CA THR A 111 18.93 10.50 -2.73
C THR A 111 19.00 11.98 -2.35
N GLY A 112 17.98 12.54 -1.70
CA GLY A 112 17.88 13.98 -1.43
C GLY A 112 17.68 14.87 -2.67
N THR A 113 17.59 14.27 -3.86
CA THR A 113 17.44 15.00 -5.13
C THR A 113 16.11 15.75 -5.20
N GLN A 114 16.11 16.86 -5.94
CA GLN A 114 14.87 17.60 -6.21
C GLN A 114 14.17 16.98 -7.41
N VAL A 115 12.88 16.70 -7.26
CA VAL A 115 12.08 15.96 -8.23
C VAL A 115 10.74 16.67 -8.42
N LEU A 116 10.33 16.87 -9.67
CA LEU A 116 9.00 17.33 -10.06
C LEU A 116 8.41 16.30 -11.04
N LEU A 117 7.18 15.88 -10.78
CA LEU A 117 6.39 14.99 -11.62
C LEU A 117 4.98 15.56 -11.74
N LEU A 118 4.51 15.72 -12.97
CA LEU A 118 3.18 16.21 -13.31
C LEU A 118 2.50 15.19 -14.23
N VAL A 119 1.26 14.82 -13.92
CA VAL A 119 0.45 13.86 -14.68
C VAL A 119 -0.96 14.41 -14.81
N VAL A 120 -1.44 14.62 -16.03
CA VAL A 120 -2.82 15.08 -16.30
C VAL A 120 -3.68 13.88 -16.74
N SER A 121 -4.92 13.81 -16.25
CA SER A 121 -5.91 12.82 -16.73
C SER A 121 -6.63 13.30 -17.99
N GLU A 122 -7.31 12.37 -18.68
CA GLU A 122 -8.29 12.68 -19.73
C GLU A 122 -9.44 13.59 -19.26
N THR A 123 -9.61 13.76 -17.95
CA THR A 123 -10.61 14.67 -17.34
C THR A 123 -10.01 16.03 -16.95
N GLY A 124 -8.79 16.35 -17.38
CA GLY A 124 -8.10 17.61 -17.05
C GLY A 124 -7.59 17.73 -15.61
N LEU A 125 -7.66 16.66 -14.80
CA LEU A 125 -7.16 16.71 -13.42
C LEU A 125 -5.64 16.56 -13.39
N VAL A 126 -4.97 17.57 -12.85
CA VAL A 126 -3.51 17.60 -12.68
C VAL A 126 -3.14 16.95 -11.36
N TYR A 127 -2.37 15.87 -11.41
CA TYR A 127 -1.76 15.21 -10.26
C TYR A 127 -0.27 15.52 -10.23
N THR A 128 0.24 15.99 -9.10
CA THR A 128 1.63 16.41 -8.95
C THR A 128 2.34 15.70 -7.80
N PHE A 129 3.62 15.42 -7.98
CA PHE A 129 4.56 15.18 -6.89
C PHE A 129 5.73 16.17 -7.05
N THR A 130 6.15 16.79 -5.94
CA THR A 130 7.20 17.82 -5.95
C THR A 130 7.96 17.81 -4.64
N THR A 131 9.27 18.06 -4.69
CA THR A 131 10.08 18.37 -3.51
C THR A 131 9.95 19.85 -3.12
N ALA A 132 10.37 20.19 -1.90
CA ALA A 132 10.15 21.52 -1.30
C ALA A 132 10.65 22.70 -2.15
N LYS A 133 11.82 22.59 -2.80
CA LYS A 133 12.35 23.70 -3.64
C LYS A 133 11.57 23.89 -4.94
N LEU A 134 10.91 22.86 -5.44
CA LEU A 134 10.13 22.89 -6.69
C LEU A 134 8.63 23.11 -6.43
N GLN A 135 8.18 23.01 -5.18
CA GLN A 135 6.80 23.21 -4.77
C GLN A 135 6.19 24.55 -5.24
N PRO A 136 6.91 25.69 -5.25
CA PRO A 136 6.40 26.95 -5.79
C PRO A 136 5.87 26.85 -7.24
N LEU A 137 6.46 26.00 -8.09
CA LEU A 137 6.04 25.83 -9.49
C LEU A 137 4.61 25.28 -9.64
N VAL A 138 4.09 24.58 -8.63
CA VAL A 138 2.73 24.01 -8.65
C VAL A 138 1.79 24.66 -7.64
N THR A 139 2.30 25.43 -6.67
CA THR A 139 1.46 26.14 -5.69
C THR A 139 1.23 27.60 -6.04
N GLN A 140 2.23 28.32 -6.55
CA GLN A 140 2.14 29.75 -6.83
C GLN A 140 1.31 30.05 -8.09
N PRO A 141 0.67 31.23 -8.17
CA PRO A 141 -0.13 31.62 -9.33
C PRO A 141 0.67 31.60 -10.64
N GLU A 142 1.90 32.10 -10.64
CA GLU A 142 2.77 32.16 -11.82
C GLU A 142 3.02 30.77 -12.43
N GLY A 143 3.42 29.80 -11.60
CA GLY A 143 3.65 28.42 -12.04
C GLY A 143 2.36 27.71 -12.49
N LYS A 144 1.24 27.93 -11.78
CA LYS A 144 -0.07 27.43 -12.19
C LYS A 144 -0.51 27.98 -13.54
N ASN A 145 -0.35 29.29 -13.77
CA ASN A 145 -0.68 29.95 -15.02
C ASN A 145 0.17 29.40 -16.18
N LEU A 146 1.47 29.17 -15.97
CA LEU A 146 2.35 28.56 -16.97
C LEU A 146 1.91 27.12 -17.30
N ILE A 147 1.62 26.29 -16.29
CA ILE A 147 1.10 24.93 -16.48
C ILE A 147 -0.22 24.97 -17.25
N GLN A 148 -1.15 25.85 -16.89
CA GLN A 148 -2.45 25.99 -17.55
C GLN A 148 -2.32 26.48 -19.00
N ALA A 149 -1.40 27.40 -19.28
CA ALA A 149 -1.11 27.85 -20.65
C ALA A 149 -0.60 26.70 -21.53
N CYS A 150 0.34 25.89 -21.01
CA CYS A 150 0.84 24.70 -21.72
C CYS A 150 -0.24 23.62 -21.96
N LEU A 151 -1.19 23.46 -21.04
CA LEU A 151 -2.28 22.47 -21.16
C LEU A 151 -3.45 22.93 -22.06
N ASN A 152 -3.56 24.24 -22.31
CA ASN A 152 -4.55 24.83 -23.20
C ASN A 152 -3.99 25.16 -24.59
N ALA A 153 -2.72 24.83 -24.86
CA ALA A 153 -2.13 24.97 -26.19
C ALA A 153 -2.81 24.00 -27.19
N PRO A 154 -3.06 24.43 -28.44
CA PRO A 154 -3.75 23.65 -29.47
C PRO A 154 -2.91 22.48 -30.04
#